data_AF-A0A369AWP7-F1
#
_entry.id   AF-A0A369AWP7-F1
#
_cell.length_a   1.000
_cell.length_b   1.000
_cell.length_c   1.000
_cell.angle_alpha   90.00
_cell.angle_beta   90.00
_cell.angle_gamma   90.00
#
_symmetry.space_group_name_H-M   'P 1'
#
loop_
_entity.id
_entity.type
_entity.pdbx_description
1 polymer ?
#
loop_
_entity_poly.entity_id
_entity_poly.type
_entity_poly.pdbx_seq_one_letter_code
_entity_poly.pdbx_strand_id
1 'polypeptide(L)'
;MNYELIQDACHLLQSELSPETGIRVTISDQDVRPFIFLLEQYDMPAIRRLRLLSIYIAIKLALQRHGDCESSDSGEVLTRKVLDGDYLYSFYLQLCLGWQEIDLLIHLAPVIKQIQIKRASGKSEDERLLKGWELFLQLENNPSRQSRAI
;
A
#
# COMPACT_ATOMS: atom_id res chain seq x y z
N MET A 1 -18.83 3.69 -8.73
CA MET A 1 -18.24 4.09 -7.44
C MET A 1 -16.95 3.35 -7.11
N ASN A 2 -16.93 2.04 -6.82
CA ASN A 2 -15.69 1.37 -6.37
C ASN A 2 -14.66 1.21 -7.50
N TYR A 3 -15.13 0.96 -8.72
CA TYR A 3 -14.28 0.87 -9.91
C TYR A 3 -13.62 2.21 -10.27
N GLU A 4 -14.38 3.31 -10.19
CA GLU A 4 -13.85 4.67 -10.44
C GLU A 4 -12.78 5.03 -9.41
N LEU A 5 -12.99 4.73 -8.13
CA LEU A 5 -12.01 5.01 -7.08
C LEU A 5 -10.69 4.23 -7.30
N ILE A 6 -10.75 2.98 -7.78
CA ILE A 6 -9.55 2.20 -8.12
C ILE A 6 -8.83 2.83 -9.30
N GLN A 7 -9.56 3.22 -10.35
CA GLN A 7 -8.98 3.86 -11.52
C GLN A 7 -8.33 5.20 -11.17
N ASP A 8 -9.01 6.03 -10.40
CA ASP A 8 -8.50 7.32 -9.92
C ASP A 8 -7.23 7.12 -9.09
N ALA A 9 -7.20 6.12 -8.20
CA ALA A 9 -6.01 5.80 -7.41
C ALA A 9 -4.85 5.33 -8.31
N CYS A 10 -5.12 4.48 -9.30
CA CYS A 10 -4.11 4.04 -10.26
C CYS A 10 -3.58 5.21 -11.09
N HIS A 11 -4.45 6.10 -11.56
CA HIS A 11 -4.07 7.28 -12.33
C HIS A 11 -3.23 8.25 -11.49
N LEU A 12 -3.64 8.51 -10.25
CA LEU A 12 -2.89 9.35 -9.32
C LEU A 12 -1.48 8.78 -9.10
N LEU A 13 -1.37 7.48 -8.79
CA LEU A 13 -0.07 6.83 -8.64
C LEU A 13 0.76 6.93 -9.91
N GLN A 14 0.16 6.66 -11.07
CA GLN A 14 0.88 6.70 -12.34
C GLN A 14 1.44 8.09 -12.66
N SER A 15 0.74 9.16 -12.27
CA SER A 15 1.23 10.53 -12.44
C SER A 15 2.35 10.94 -11.49
N GLU A 16 2.44 10.29 -10.33
CA GLU A 16 3.44 10.57 -9.29
C GLU A 16 4.72 9.72 -9.45
N LEU A 17 4.64 8.62 -10.21
CA LEU A 17 5.80 7.78 -10.52
C LEU A 17 6.79 8.49 -11.45
N SER A 18 8.09 8.26 -11.22
CA SER A 18 9.13 8.66 -12.17
C SER A 18 8.96 7.88 -13.48
N PRO A 19 8.88 8.55 -14.64
CA PRO A 19 8.68 7.90 -15.93
C PRO A 19 9.84 6.96 -16.31
N GLU A 20 11.03 7.23 -15.80
CA GLU A 20 12.24 6.42 -16.03
C GLU A 20 12.14 5.01 -15.43
N THR A 21 11.25 4.80 -14.45
CA THR A 21 11.03 3.47 -13.85
C THR A 21 10.41 2.48 -14.83
N GLY A 22 9.61 2.97 -15.78
CA GLY A 22 8.80 2.14 -16.68
C GLY A 22 7.69 1.34 -15.98
N ILE A 23 7.44 1.59 -14.69
CA ILE A 23 6.41 0.88 -13.92
C ILE A 23 5.02 1.31 -14.40
N ARG A 24 4.20 0.32 -14.76
CA ARG A 24 2.77 0.51 -15.04
C ARG A 24 1.96 0.15 -13.81
N VAL A 25 1.16 1.10 -13.33
CA VAL A 25 0.25 0.88 -12.20
C VAL A 25 -0.97 0.15 -12.71
N THR A 26 -1.06 -1.14 -12.40
CA THR A 26 -2.23 -1.96 -12.70
C THR A 26 -2.37 -2.98 -11.59
N ILE A 27 -3.57 -3.04 -11.00
CA ILE A 27 -3.88 -3.96 -9.92
C ILE A 27 -5.25 -4.59 -10.17
N SER A 28 -5.44 -5.84 -9.75
CA SER A 28 -6.73 -6.49 -9.89
C SER A 28 -7.72 -5.94 -8.86
N ASP A 29 -8.98 -5.78 -9.25
CA ASP A 29 -10.05 -5.36 -8.33
C ASP A 29 -10.13 -6.28 -7.11
N GLN A 30 -9.85 -7.58 -7.29
CA GLN A 30 -9.90 -8.58 -6.21
C GLN A 30 -8.86 -8.30 -5.11
N ASP A 31 -7.69 -7.79 -5.48
CA ASP A 31 -6.59 -7.50 -4.54
C ASP A 31 -6.84 -6.29 -3.65
N VAL A 32 -7.70 -5.36 -4.09
CA VAL A 32 -7.95 -4.07 -3.42
C VAL A 32 -9.34 -3.97 -2.82
N ARG A 33 -10.30 -4.76 -3.31
CA ARG A 33 -11.69 -4.74 -2.87
C ARG A 33 -11.87 -4.89 -1.35
N PRO A 34 -11.14 -5.79 -0.64
CA PRO A 34 -11.23 -5.86 0.82
C PRO A 34 -10.86 -4.55 1.52
N PHE A 35 -9.89 -3.81 0.97
CA PHE A 35 -9.47 -2.55 1.53
C PHE A 35 -10.46 -1.42 1.24
N ILE A 36 -11.09 -1.42 0.06
CA ILE A 36 -12.17 -0.46 -0.26
C ILE A 36 -13.33 -0.64 0.71
N PHE A 37 -13.76 -1.89 0.95
CA PHE A 37 -14.81 -2.18 1.93
C PHE A 37 -14.43 -1.73 3.34
N LEU A 38 -13.15 -1.84 3.73
CA LEU A 38 -12.68 -1.31 5.00
C LEU A 38 -12.78 0.22 5.05
N LEU A 39 -12.37 0.93 3.99
CA LEU A 39 -12.46 2.40 3.94
C LEU A 39 -13.91 2.92 3.96
N GLU A 40 -14.86 2.16 3.43
CA GLU A 40 -16.29 2.51 3.44
C GLU A 40 -16.91 2.47 4.85
N GLN A 41 -16.27 1.81 5.81
CA GLN A 41 -16.74 1.71 7.20
C GLN A 41 -16.46 2.97 8.03
N TYR A 42 -15.62 3.88 7.53
CA TYR A 42 -15.19 5.07 8.25
C TYR A 42 -15.58 6.33 7.47
N ASP A 43 -16.08 7.32 8.21
CA ASP A 43 -16.36 8.63 7.64
C ASP A 43 -15.03 9.37 7.41
N MET A 44 -14.77 9.74 6.15
CA MET A 44 -13.54 10.44 5.78
C MET A 44 -13.73 11.23 4.48
N PRO A 45 -12.96 12.32 4.28
CA PRO A 45 -12.97 13.06 3.02
C PRO A 45 -12.62 12.17 1.82
N ALA A 46 -13.31 12.36 0.69
CA ALA A 46 -13.08 11.58 -0.53
C ALA A 46 -11.61 11.62 -1.00
N ILE A 47 -10.98 12.79 -0.90
CA ILE A 47 -9.55 12.95 -1.25
C ILE A 47 -8.64 12.11 -0.35
N ARG A 48 -8.96 11.99 0.94
CA ARG A 48 -8.19 11.16 1.87
C ARG A 48 -8.39 9.69 1.53
N ARG A 49 -9.63 9.25 1.27
CA ARG A 49 -9.94 7.88 0.82
C ARG A 49 -9.13 7.49 -0.42
N LEU A 50 -9.07 8.37 -1.42
CA LEU A 50 -8.28 8.19 -2.64
C LEU A 50 -6.78 8.02 -2.33
N ARG A 51 -6.22 8.88 -1.46
CA ARG A 51 -4.82 8.81 -1.03
C ARG A 51 -4.50 7.52 -0.27
N LEU A 52 -5.34 7.11 0.67
CA LEU A 52 -5.15 5.87 1.42
C LEU A 52 -5.20 4.64 0.50
N LEU A 53 -6.14 4.61 -0.45
CA LEU A 53 -6.18 3.56 -1.47
C LEU A 53 -4.92 3.56 -2.34
N SER A 54 -4.43 4.74 -2.73
CA SER A 54 -3.20 4.86 -3.52
C SER A 54 -1.98 4.31 -2.76
N ILE A 55 -1.82 4.65 -1.47
CA ILE A 55 -0.75 4.10 -0.62
C ILE A 55 -0.88 2.58 -0.50
N TYR A 56 -2.09 2.06 -0.28
CA TYR A 56 -2.34 0.62 -0.20
C TYR A 56 -1.93 -0.11 -1.48
N ILE A 57 -2.30 0.44 -2.65
CA ILE A 57 -1.94 -0.11 -3.96
C ILE A 57 -0.42 -0.10 -4.16
N ALA A 58 0.27 1.00 -3.83
CA ALA A 58 1.73 1.07 -3.96
C ALA A 58 2.43 -0.01 -3.12
N ILE A 59 1.98 -0.23 -1.88
CA ILE A 59 2.52 -1.29 -1.01
C ILE A 59 2.19 -2.69 -1.56
N LYS A 60 0.97 -2.92 -2.04
CA LYS A 60 0.57 -4.20 -2.65
C LYS A 60 1.40 -4.53 -3.89
N LEU A 61 1.63 -3.55 -4.77
CA LEU A 61 2.46 -3.72 -5.95
C LEU A 61 3.91 -4.03 -5.54
N ALA A 62 4.47 -3.34 -4.56
CA ALA A 62 5.82 -3.64 -4.05
C ALA A 62 5.92 -5.10 -3.56
N LEU A 63 4.91 -5.54 -2.81
CA LEU A 63 4.80 -6.91 -2.31
C LEU A 63 4.65 -7.95 -3.43
N GLN A 64 3.90 -7.65 -4.50
CA GLN A 64 3.76 -8.54 -5.66
C GLN A 64 5.09 -8.65 -6.41
N ARG A 65 5.79 -7.52 -6.64
CA ARG A 65 7.09 -7.52 -7.33
C ARG A 65 8.14 -8.37 -6.63
N HIS A 66 8.20 -8.33 -5.31
CA HIS A 66 9.11 -9.20 -4.53
C HIS A 66 8.59 -10.63 -4.34
N GLY A 67 7.28 -10.85 -4.46
CA GLY A 67 6.64 -12.16 -4.26
C GLY A 67 6.64 -13.06 -5.49
N ASP A 68 6.59 -12.46 -6.68
CA ASP A 68 6.44 -13.17 -7.97
C ASP A 68 7.79 -13.56 -8.59
N CYS A 69 8.87 -13.64 -7.81
CA CYS A 69 10.18 -14.06 -8.29
C CYS A 69 10.23 -15.58 -8.40
N GLU A 70 10.16 -16.11 -9.63
CA GLU A 70 10.22 -17.56 -9.89
C GLU A 70 11.64 -18.00 -10.22
N SER A 71 12.00 -19.25 -9.91
CA SER A 71 13.30 -19.82 -10.27
C SER A 71 13.51 -19.98 -11.78
N SER A 72 12.43 -19.94 -12.55
CA SER A 72 12.37 -19.93 -14.01
C SER A 72 12.65 -18.56 -14.63
N ASP A 73 12.58 -17.47 -13.86
CA ASP A 73 12.80 -16.13 -14.36
C ASP A 73 14.26 -15.92 -14.77
N SER A 74 14.48 -15.16 -15.85
CA SER A 74 15.84 -14.72 -16.22
C SER A 74 16.41 -13.75 -15.18
N GLY A 75 17.74 -13.67 -15.09
CA GLY A 75 18.41 -12.73 -14.19
C GLY A 75 18.02 -11.27 -14.40
N GLU A 76 17.75 -10.86 -15.63
CA GLU A 76 17.27 -9.50 -15.95
C GLU A 76 15.85 -9.26 -15.40
N VAL A 77 14.95 -10.23 -15.59
CA VAL A 77 13.57 -10.16 -15.07
C VAL A 77 13.56 -10.11 -13.55
N LEU A 78 14.36 -10.95 -12.89
CA LEU A 78 14.52 -10.94 -11.44
C LEU A 78 15.06 -9.59 -10.95
N THR A 79 16.08 -9.06 -11.62
CA THR A 79 16.67 -7.75 -11.26
C THR A 79 15.62 -6.65 -11.38
N ARG A 80 14.85 -6.63 -12.47
CA ARG A 80 13.76 -5.65 -12.66
C ARG A 80 12.70 -5.77 -11.56
N LYS A 81 12.24 -6.98 -11.25
CA LYS A 81 11.25 -7.23 -10.19
C LYS A 81 11.74 -6.72 -8.82
N VAL A 82 12.99 -6.99 -8.47
CA VAL A 82 13.58 -6.52 -7.21
C VAL A 82 13.64 -4.99 -7.17
N LEU A 83 14.18 -4.36 -8.22
CA LEU A 83 14.33 -2.90 -8.28
C LEU A 83 12.98 -2.17 -8.30
N ASP A 84 11.99 -2.68 -9.04
CA ASP A 84 10.64 -2.12 -9.06
C ASP A 84 10.01 -2.20 -7.66
N GLY A 85 10.19 -3.32 -6.96
CA GLY A 85 9.70 -3.50 -5.59
C GLY A 85 10.36 -2.54 -4.60
N ASP A 86 11.69 -2.36 -4.67
CA ASP A 86 12.43 -1.43 -3.81
C ASP A 86 12.04 0.04 -4.09
N TYR A 87 11.84 0.37 -5.37
CA TYR A 87 11.33 1.67 -5.78
C TYR A 87 9.93 1.91 -5.19
N LEU A 88 8.99 0.97 -5.36
CA LEU A 88 7.63 1.10 -4.85
C LEU A 88 7.58 1.18 -3.32
N TYR A 89 8.50 0.52 -2.61
CA TYR A 89 8.65 0.70 -1.18
C TYR A 89 9.12 2.11 -0.83
N SER A 90 10.07 2.67 -1.56
CA SER A 90 10.47 4.06 -1.36
C SER A 90 9.35 5.04 -1.72
N PHE A 91 8.57 4.71 -2.74
CA PHE A 91 7.47 5.53 -3.24
C PHE A 91 6.33 5.66 -2.22
N TYR A 92 5.88 4.57 -1.57
CA TYR A 92 4.83 4.73 -0.55
C TYR A 92 5.28 5.60 0.63
N LEU A 93 6.58 5.55 1.00
CA LEU A 93 7.14 6.44 2.03
C LEU A 93 7.00 7.90 1.59
N GLN A 94 7.37 8.20 0.33
CA GLN A 94 7.25 9.54 -0.25
C GLN A 94 5.80 10.02 -0.29
N LEU A 95 4.86 9.15 -0.68
CA LEU A 95 3.42 9.47 -0.69
C LEU A 95 2.93 9.81 0.72
N CYS A 96 3.26 9.00 1.74
CA CYS A 96 2.87 9.27 3.11
C CYS A 96 3.44 10.61 3.61
N LEU A 97 4.71 10.90 3.31
CA LEU A 97 5.35 12.17 3.69
C LEU A 97 4.71 13.36 2.97
N GLY A 98 4.54 13.27 1.65
CA GLY A 98 3.98 14.35 0.82
C GLY A 98 2.51 14.64 1.12
N TRP A 99 1.73 13.63 1.50
CA TRP A 99 0.32 13.77 1.86
C TRP A 99 0.08 13.95 3.36
N GLN A 100 1.14 14.07 4.16
CA GLN A 100 1.10 14.26 5.61
C GLN A 100 0.43 13.11 6.39
N GLU A 101 0.45 11.89 5.84
CA GLU A 101 -0.03 10.67 6.49
C GLU A 101 1.10 10.05 7.37
N ILE A 102 1.65 10.86 8.28
CA ILE A 102 2.82 10.50 9.09
C ILE A 102 2.48 9.42 10.13
N ASP A 103 1.33 9.53 10.79
CA ASP A 103 0.89 8.53 11.77
C ASP A 103 0.66 7.16 11.11
N LEU A 104 0.09 7.17 9.91
CA LEU A 104 -0.07 5.97 9.08
C LEU A 104 1.29 5.35 8.76
N LEU A 105 2.25 6.17 8.34
CA LEU A 105 3.61 5.72 8.04
C LEU A 105 4.27 5.05 9.25
N ILE A 106 4.23 5.71 10.41
CA ILE A 106 4.79 5.18 11.67
C ILE A 106 4.16 3.84 12.02
N HIS A 107 2.84 3.71 11.81
CA HIS A 107 2.10 2.48 12.08
C HIS A 107 2.42 1.36 11.07
N LEU A 108 2.48 1.65 9.78
CA LEU A 108 2.63 0.64 8.73
C LEU A 108 4.08 0.19 8.52
N ALA A 109 5.08 1.04 8.75
CA ALA A 109 6.49 0.68 8.58
C ALA A 109 6.88 -0.64 9.29
N PRO A 110 6.56 -0.85 10.59
CA PRO A 110 6.85 -2.12 11.26
C PRO A 110 6.02 -3.28 10.69
N VAL A 111 4.76 -3.05 10.30
CA VAL A 111 3.89 -4.08 9.69
C VAL A 111 4.50 -4.57 8.37
N ILE A 112 4.89 -3.66 7.49
CA ILE A 112 5.51 -3.97 6.20
C ILE A 112 6.82 -4.73 6.40
N LYS A 113 7.65 -4.31 7.36
CA LYS A 113 8.90 -5.01 7.66
C LYS A 113 8.68 -6.44 8.14
N GLN A 114 7.65 -6.66 8.96
CA GLN A 114 7.27 -8.00 9.39
C GLN A 114 6.81 -8.87 8.21
N ILE A 115 6.02 -8.32 7.28
CA ILE A 115 5.62 -9.03 6.05
C ILE A 115 6.86 -9.47 5.27
N GLN A 116 7.79 -8.56 5.01
CA GLN A 116 9.03 -8.83 4.28
C GLN A 116 9.84 -9.97 4.94
N ILE A 117 10.06 -9.91 6.25
CA ILE A 117 10.82 -10.93 6.99
C ILE A 117 10.16 -12.31 6.90
N LYS A 118 8.84 -12.36 7.05
CA LYS A 118 8.07 -13.62 7.02
C LYS A 118 8.03 -14.22 5.63
N ARG A 119 7.85 -13.41 4.59
CA ARG A 119 7.90 -13.85 3.19
C ARG A 119 9.29 -14.37 2.81
N ALA A 120 10.36 -13.69 3.24
CA ALA A 120 11.72 -14.20 3.08
C ALA A 120 11.96 -15.54 3.79
N SER A 121 11.14 -15.87 4.80
CA SER A 121 11.14 -17.17 5.49
C SER A 121 10.17 -18.19 4.87
N GLY A 122 9.60 -17.93 3.69
CA GLY A 122 8.65 -18.80 3.00
C GLY A 122 7.24 -18.84 3.60
N LYS A 123 6.87 -17.86 4.44
CA LYS A 123 5.54 -17.78 5.07
C LYS A 123 4.65 -16.78 4.33
N SER A 124 3.39 -17.16 4.06
CA SER A 124 2.37 -16.22 3.58
C SER A 124 1.98 -15.24 4.69
N GLU A 125 1.76 -13.98 4.31
CA GLU A 125 1.32 -12.88 5.17
C GLU A 125 0.31 -12.00 4.42
N ASP A 126 -0.49 -12.60 3.53
CA ASP A 126 -1.29 -11.86 2.55
C ASP A 126 -2.37 -10.99 3.20
N GLU A 127 -2.82 -11.37 4.40
CA GLU A 127 -3.78 -10.63 5.21
C GLU A 127 -3.14 -9.58 6.13
N ARG A 128 -1.85 -9.68 6.43
CA ARG A 128 -1.21 -8.86 7.48
C ARG A 128 -1.26 -7.37 7.14
N LEU A 129 -1.15 -7.03 5.86
CA LEU A 129 -1.29 -5.65 5.40
C LEU A 129 -2.69 -5.11 5.73
N LEU A 130 -3.75 -5.83 5.34
CA LEU A 130 -5.13 -5.41 5.58
C LEU A 130 -5.42 -5.26 7.09
N LYS A 131 -4.96 -6.21 7.91
CA LYS A 131 -5.09 -6.13 9.38
C LYS A 131 -4.33 -4.94 9.96
N GLY A 132 -3.15 -4.62 9.43
CA GLY A 132 -2.40 -3.44 9.81
C GLY A 132 -3.20 -2.16 9.56
N TRP A 133 -3.81 -2.04 8.38
CA TRP A 133 -4.69 -0.93 8.05
C TRP A 133 -5.95 -0.86 8.91
N GLU A 134 -6.60 -1.99 9.15
CA GLU A 134 -7.78 -2.07 10.01
C GLU A 134 -7.47 -1.54 11.42
N LEU A 135 -6.37 -2.00 12.02
CA LEU A 135 -5.93 -1.53 13.33
C LEU A 135 -5.63 -0.02 13.32
N PHE A 136 -5.02 0.50 12.26
CA PHE A 136 -4.75 1.94 12.14
C PHE A 136 -6.06 2.74 12.16
N LEU A 137 -7.01 2.38 11.30
CA LEU A 137 -8.29 3.09 11.18
C LEU A 137 -9.12 2.97 12.47
N GLN A 138 -9.09 1.81 13.14
CA GLN A 138 -9.71 1.65 14.45
C GLN A 138 -9.10 2.57 15.50
N LEU A 139 -7.77 2.69 15.55
CA LEU A 139 -7.05 3.54 16.51
C LEU A 139 -7.27 5.04 16.24
N GLU A 140 -7.36 5.43 14.97
CA GLU A 140 -7.64 6.80 14.56
C GLU A 140 -9.06 7.22 14.94
N ASN A 141 -10.03 6.33 14.77
CA ASN A 141 -11.45 6.60 15.01
C ASN A 141 -11.90 6.24 16.44
N ASN A 142 -10.98 5.85 17.33
CA ASN A 142 -11.32 5.56 18.72
C ASN A 142 -11.48 6.87 19.52
N PRO A 143 -12.64 7.12 20.17
CA PRO A 143 -12.91 8.36 20.90
C PRO A 143 -11.89 8.67 22.00
N SER A 144 -11.27 7.63 22.58
CA SER A 144 -10.29 7.78 23.68
C SER A 144 -9.01 8.52 23.28
N ARG A 145 -8.70 8.63 21.98
CA ARG A 145 -7.57 9.42 21.47
C ARG A 145 -7.91 10.91 21.33
N GLN A 146 -9.18 11.25 21.10
CA GLN A 146 -9.64 12.64 21.01
C GLN A 146 -9.68 13.35 22.38
N SER A 147 -9.83 12.59 23.48
CA SER A 147 -9.83 13.17 24.84
C SER A 147 -8.45 13.46 25.44
N ARG A 148 -7.34 13.21 24.71
CA ARG A 148 -5.97 13.51 25.19
C ARG A 148 -5.33 14.73 24.54
N ALA A 149 -6.09 15.49 23.75
CA ALA A 149 -5.67 16.76 23.19
C ALA A 149 -6.52 17.90 23.78
N ILE A 150 -6.44 18.09 25.10
CA ILE A 150 -6.84 19.32 25.80
C ILE A 150 -5.80 19.58 26.88
#